data_AF-A0A7W4IPC4-F1
#
_entry.id   AF-A0A7W4IPC4-F1
#
_cell.length_a   1.000
_cell.length_b   1.000
_cell.length_c   1.000
_cell.angle_alpha   90.00
_cell.angle_beta   90.00
_cell.angle_gamma   90.00
#
_symmetry.space_group_name_H-M   'P 1'
#
loop_
_entity.id
_entity.type
_entity.pdbx_description
1 polymer ?
#
loop_
_entity_poly.entity_id
_entity_poly.type
_entity_poly.pdbx_seq_one_letter_code
_entity_poly.pdbx_strand_id
1 'polypeptide(L)'
;MMLQLDRTPGEVSGAHHDFLAAVADRLGSAHAAFFATPAPDGDGTLWIADGTDSRAPVDLDPAARAALHRYAGSILSDIRRVAERENGGIRRHFAVMRRIPSLDCLYAVDGRAVATRWGTAQGNDPIRALDDGRPAVTHRGFPGLPPRLLLSALAGTAAGFLVGTLMLRAVPPPPACAVATRPVDLPRQKWQSHDLSMLKGCWHRISNMKTVNIVTQASTAVQEWTFCFADDGTTGQQTLRYTNAGLCTSPIAAHFEGDTLVIAAERCIDQPHHNTFVQTVYRCTRDDDEKATCPGYTVDPLVPSPGPPGVGIFQRPGP
;
A
#
# COMPACT_ATOMS: atom_id res chain seq x y z
N MET A 1 21.48 15.64 -25.90
CA MET A 1 20.96 16.98 -26.26
C MET A 1 19.68 17.16 -25.45
N MET A 2 19.28 18.39 -25.12
CA MET A 2 17.99 18.60 -24.46
C MET A 2 16.89 18.73 -25.51
N LEU A 3 15.89 17.88 -25.43
CA LEU A 3 14.70 17.88 -26.27
C LEU A 3 13.56 18.55 -25.52
N GLN A 4 12.81 19.40 -26.22
CA GLN A 4 11.56 19.99 -25.73
C GLN A 4 10.42 19.11 -26.20
N LEU A 5 9.74 18.44 -25.27
CA LEU A 5 8.70 17.48 -25.60
C LEU A 5 7.31 18.12 -25.63
N ASP A 6 7.06 19.03 -24.68
CA ASP A 6 5.73 19.56 -24.42
C ASP A 6 5.78 20.87 -23.63
N ARG A 7 4.72 21.68 -23.69
CA ARG A 7 4.55 22.92 -22.93
C ARG A 7 3.13 22.99 -22.37
N THR A 8 3.01 23.33 -21.09
CA THR A 8 1.71 23.48 -20.41
C THR A 8 1.62 24.77 -19.61
N PRO A 9 0.43 25.31 -19.37
CA PRO A 9 0.26 26.40 -18.40
C PRO A 9 0.53 25.92 -16.96
N GLY A 10 0.88 26.85 -16.08
CA GLY A 10 1.07 26.59 -14.65
C GLY A 10 2.53 26.43 -14.23
N GLU A 11 2.77 26.58 -12.92
CA GLU A 11 4.10 26.60 -12.33
C GLU A 11 4.60 25.20 -11.93
N VAL A 12 5.92 25.03 -12.03
CA VAL A 12 6.63 23.85 -11.52
C VAL A 12 6.59 23.85 -10.00
N SER A 13 6.07 22.79 -9.39
CA SER A 13 6.10 22.64 -7.93
C SER A 13 7.46 22.11 -7.48
N GLY A 14 7.94 22.53 -6.30
CA GLY A 14 9.10 21.92 -5.64
C GLY A 14 8.94 20.41 -5.44
N ALA A 15 7.70 19.91 -5.34
CA ALA A 15 7.42 18.48 -5.23
C ALA A 15 7.86 17.68 -6.45
N HIS A 16 7.86 18.28 -7.66
CA HIS A 16 8.35 17.62 -8.87
C HIS A 16 9.86 17.33 -8.77
N HIS A 17 10.64 18.33 -8.34
CA HIS A 17 12.08 18.17 -8.16
C HIS A 17 12.42 17.17 -7.05
N ASP A 18 11.73 17.25 -5.91
CA ASP A 18 11.94 16.31 -4.79
C ASP A 18 11.64 14.86 -5.19
N PHE A 19 10.59 14.65 -5.98
CA PHE A 19 10.23 13.32 -6.47
C PHE A 19 11.26 12.78 -7.46
N LEU A 20 11.70 13.58 -8.44
CA LEU A 20 12.76 13.18 -9.38
C LEU A 20 14.05 12.83 -8.66
N ALA A 21 14.47 13.65 -7.68
CA ALA A 21 15.67 13.39 -6.91
C ALA A 21 15.56 12.09 -6.12
N ALA A 22 14.40 11.82 -5.49
CA ALA A 22 14.18 10.59 -4.75
C ALA A 22 14.19 9.34 -5.65
N VAL A 23 13.60 9.41 -6.86
CA VAL A 23 13.65 8.31 -7.85
C VAL A 23 15.08 8.10 -8.34
N ALA A 24 15.80 9.17 -8.66
CA ALA A 24 17.18 9.09 -9.14
C ALA A 24 18.13 8.49 -8.08
N ASP A 25 18.01 8.92 -6.83
CA ASP A 25 18.81 8.41 -5.71
C ASP A 25 18.55 6.92 -5.48
N ARG A 26 17.28 6.50 -5.54
CA ARG A 26 16.91 5.15 -5.13
C ARG A 26 16.95 4.09 -6.24
N LEU A 27 16.62 4.47 -7.48
CA LEU A 27 16.49 3.59 -8.63
C LEU A 27 17.45 3.93 -9.78
N GLY A 28 18.14 5.06 -9.69
CA GLY A 28 19.10 5.53 -10.69
C GLY A 28 18.49 6.52 -11.69
N SER A 29 19.38 7.22 -12.40
CA SER A 29 19.01 8.26 -13.37
C SER A 29 18.15 7.75 -14.53
N ALA A 30 18.29 6.47 -14.91
CA ALA A 30 17.48 5.87 -15.97
C ALA A 30 15.99 5.80 -15.60
N HIS A 31 15.65 5.47 -14.34
CA HIS A 31 14.27 5.48 -13.85
C HIS A 31 13.73 6.90 -13.69
N ALA A 32 14.57 7.84 -13.25
CA ALA A 32 14.16 9.24 -13.17
C ALA A 32 13.89 9.84 -14.55
N ALA A 33 14.67 9.47 -15.57
CA ALA A 33 14.50 9.92 -16.95
C ALA A 33 13.19 9.46 -17.62
N PHE A 34 12.43 8.55 -17.00
CA PHE A 34 11.05 8.27 -17.42
C PHE A 34 10.14 9.50 -17.26
N PHE A 35 10.45 10.40 -16.34
CA PHE A 35 9.70 11.62 -16.12
C PHE A 35 10.44 12.77 -16.79
N ALA A 36 9.78 13.48 -17.70
CA ALA A 36 10.34 14.70 -18.28
C ALA A 36 10.62 15.71 -17.16
N THR A 37 11.78 16.36 -17.19
CA THR A 37 12.12 17.40 -16.21
C THR A 37 11.27 18.64 -16.50
N PRO A 38 10.48 19.13 -15.53
CA PRO A 38 9.77 20.39 -15.71
C PRO A 38 10.73 21.55 -15.51
N ALA A 39 10.68 22.53 -16.42
CA ALA A 39 11.43 23.77 -16.34
C ALA A 39 10.47 24.98 -16.43
N PRO A 40 10.70 26.06 -15.67
CA PRO A 40 9.91 27.28 -15.79
C PRO A 40 10.01 27.88 -17.20
N ASP A 41 8.87 28.35 -17.73
CA ASP A 41 8.78 28.90 -19.09
C ASP A 41 7.67 29.95 -19.18
N GLY A 42 8.00 31.18 -18.76
CA GLY A 42 7.01 32.25 -18.63
C GLY A 42 5.98 31.93 -17.54
N ASP A 43 4.70 31.93 -17.92
CA ASP A 43 3.56 31.52 -17.10
C ASP A 43 3.25 30.01 -17.20
N GLY A 44 4.14 29.26 -17.86
CA GLY A 44 4.01 27.83 -18.09
C GLY A 44 5.19 27.00 -17.61
N THR A 45 5.07 25.71 -17.89
CA THR A 45 6.06 24.68 -17.66
C THR A 45 6.45 24.07 -19.00
N LEU A 46 7.75 24.08 -19.29
CA LEU A 46 8.37 23.35 -20.37
C LEU A 46 8.79 21.96 -19.88
N TRP A 47 8.39 20.92 -20.58
CA TRP A 47 8.76 19.54 -20.26
C TRP A 47 9.91 19.11 -21.16
N ILE A 48 11.08 18.91 -20.56
CA ILE A 48 12.34 18.61 -21.25
C ILE A 48 12.84 17.20 -20.91
N ALA A 49 13.54 16.59 -21.86
CA ALA A 49 14.20 15.31 -21.66
C ALA A 49 15.57 15.29 -22.35
N ASP A 50 16.49 14.52 -21.80
CA ASP A 50 17.77 14.25 -22.46
C ASP A 50 17.58 13.19 -23.55
N GLY A 51 18.02 13.51 -24.76
CA GLY A 51 18.03 12.57 -25.87
C GLY A 51 18.54 13.17 -27.17
N THR A 52 18.34 12.47 -28.27
CA THR A 52 18.66 12.95 -29.62
C THR A 52 17.45 12.98 -30.55
N ASP A 53 16.56 12.00 -30.41
CA ASP A 53 15.32 11.89 -31.18
C ASP A 53 14.11 11.76 -30.25
N SER A 54 13.00 12.40 -30.62
CA SER A 54 11.72 12.27 -29.91
C SER A 54 10.58 12.06 -30.89
N ARG A 55 9.68 11.13 -30.57
CA ARG A 55 8.44 10.88 -31.33
C ARG A 55 7.22 10.95 -30.41
N ALA A 56 6.18 11.63 -30.86
CA ALA A 56 4.91 11.68 -30.14
C ALA A 56 4.16 10.34 -30.29
N PRO A 57 3.27 9.98 -29.35
CA PRO A 57 2.52 8.71 -29.39
C PRO A 57 1.73 8.45 -30.66
N VAL A 58 1.24 9.53 -31.30
CA VAL A 58 0.47 9.48 -32.55
C VAL A 58 1.32 9.04 -33.74
N ASP A 59 2.62 9.34 -33.72
CA ASP A 59 3.57 9.02 -34.79
C ASP A 59 4.18 7.62 -34.68
N LEU A 60 3.86 6.89 -33.60
CA LEU A 60 4.35 5.54 -33.38
C LEU A 60 3.48 4.50 -34.08
N ASP A 61 4.12 3.56 -34.75
CA ASP A 61 3.43 2.35 -35.19
C ASP A 61 2.96 1.50 -33.98
N PRO A 62 2.02 0.55 -34.18
CA PRO A 62 1.48 -0.24 -33.08
C PRO A 62 2.53 -1.05 -32.30
N ALA A 63 3.59 -1.54 -32.96
CA ALA A 63 4.62 -2.35 -32.33
C ALA A 63 5.54 -1.48 -31.45
N ALA A 64 5.94 -0.31 -31.96
CA ALA A 64 6.69 0.69 -31.21
C ALA A 64 5.88 1.19 -30.00
N ARG A 65 4.57 1.46 -30.16
CA ARG A 65 3.69 1.85 -29.06
C ARG A 65 3.59 0.76 -27.99
N ALA A 66 3.43 -0.50 -28.38
CA ALA A 66 3.41 -1.62 -27.44
C ALA A 66 4.75 -1.81 -26.70
N ALA A 67 5.89 -1.61 -27.38
CA ALA A 67 7.21 -1.61 -26.74
C ALA A 67 7.34 -0.47 -25.72
N LEU A 68 6.88 0.73 -26.07
CA LEU A 68 6.86 1.89 -25.20
C LEU A 68 6.04 1.64 -23.92
N HIS A 69 4.83 1.09 -24.08
CA HIS A 69 3.95 0.76 -22.95
C HIS A 69 4.56 -0.29 -22.03
N ARG A 70 5.23 -1.33 -22.59
CA ARG A 70 5.94 -2.33 -21.79
C ARG A 70 7.10 -1.71 -21.01
N TYR A 71 7.87 -0.82 -21.63
CA TYR A 71 8.94 -0.09 -20.96
C TYR A 71 8.40 0.77 -19.81
N ALA A 72 7.36 1.57 -20.07
CA ALA A 72 6.69 2.37 -19.05
C ALA A 72 6.17 1.53 -17.89
N GLY A 73 5.51 0.40 -18.20
CA GLY A 73 5.03 -0.55 -17.19
C GLY A 73 6.12 -1.11 -16.30
N SER A 74 7.28 -1.45 -16.88
CA SER A 74 8.46 -1.91 -16.11
C SER A 74 8.95 -0.85 -15.12
N ILE A 75 9.13 0.40 -15.59
CA ILE A 75 9.62 1.50 -14.74
C ILE A 75 8.62 1.81 -13.62
N LEU A 76 7.33 1.91 -13.96
CA LEU A 76 6.26 2.18 -12.98
C LEU A 76 6.19 1.10 -11.91
N SER A 77 6.32 -0.17 -12.31
CA SER A 77 6.31 -1.31 -11.39
C SER A 77 7.50 -1.27 -10.42
N ASP A 78 8.68 -0.90 -10.90
CA ASP A 78 9.87 -0.75 -10.05
C ASP A 78 9.69 0.37 -9.02
N ILE A 79 9.23 1.53 -9.46
CA ILE A 79 9.00 2.69 -8.59
C ILE A 79 7.90 2.39 -7.56
N ARG A 80 6.80 1.74 -7.98
CA ARG A 80 5.74 1.29 -7.08
C ARG A 80 6.29 0.35 -6.01
N ARG A 81 7.10 -0.64 -6.38
CA ARG A 81 7.66 -1.61 -5.43
C ARG A 81 8.55 -0.93 -4.39
N VAL A 82 9.30 0.09 -4.79
CA VAL A 82 10.06 0.92 -3.84
C VAL A 82 9.12 1.72 -2.94
N ALA A 83 8.09 2.37 -3.50
CA ALA A 83 7.07 3.08 -2.72
C ALA A 83 6.36 2.17 -1.69
N GLU A 84 6.15 0.90 -2.01
CA GLU A 84 5.54 -0.09 -1.12
C GLU A 84 6.50 -0.53 0.02
N ARG A 85 7.79 -0.71 -0.28
CA ARG A 85 8.78 -1.22 0.68
C ARG A 85 9.34 -0.15 1.62
N GLU A 86 9.45 1.08 1.15
CA GLU A 86 10.24 2.11 1.81
C GLU A 86 9.39 3.29 2.25
N ASN A 87 9.69 3.83 3.43
CA ASN A 87 9.01 5.01 3.95
C ASN A 87 9.82 6.28 3.58
N GLY A 88 9.77 6.68 2.31
CA GLY A 88 10.57 7.78 1.76
C GLY A 88 9.82 8.71 0.79
N GLY A 89 10.57 9.60 0.12
CA GLY A 89 10.02 10.59 -0.82
C GLY A 89 9.18 9.96 -1.93
N ILE A 90 9.62 8.84 -2.49
CA ILE A 90 8.89 8.11 -3.53
C ILE A 90 7.50 7.69 -3.01
N ARG A 91 7.41 7.08 -1.81
CA ARG A 91 6.13 6.67 -1.22
C ARG A 91 5.16 7.83 -1.03
N ARG A 92 5.66 8.99 -0.60
CA ARG A 92 4.82 10.17 -0.36
C ARG A 92 4.21 10.74 -1.65
N HIS A 93 4.97 10.73 -2.74
CA HIS A 93 4.59 11.48 -3.95
C HIS A 93 4.09 10.61 -5.10
N PHE A 94 4.50 9.34 -5.19
CA PHE A 94 4.30 8.51 -6.38
C PHE A 94 2.84 8.43 -6.88
N ALA A 95 1.87 8.29 -5.97
CA ALA A 95 0.46 8.17 -6.34
C ALA A 95 -0.11 9.43 -7.03
N VAL A 96 0.45 10.60 -6.74
CA VAL A 96 0.12 11.86 -7.42
C VAL A 96 1.00 12.03 -8.64
N MET A 97 2.30 11.81 -8.51
CA MET A 97 3.28 12.10 -9.57
C MET A 97 3.16 11.20 -10.78
N ARG A 98 2.64 9.98 -10.67
CA ARG A 98 2.39 9.14 -11.85
C ARG A 98 1.19 9.59 -12.70
N ARG A 99 0.36 10.52 -12.23
CA ARG A 99 -0.87 10.91 -12.93
C ARG A 99 -0.53 11.77 -14.13
N ILE A 100 -1.02 11.37 -15.31
CA ILE A 100 -0.91 12.15 -16.55
C ILE A 100 -2.31 12.35 -17.19
N PRO A 101 -2.51 13.41 -18.00
CA PRO A 101 -3.82 13.70 -18.60
C PRO A 101 -4.32 12.66 -19.61
N SER A 102 -3.43 12.07 -20.41
CA SER A 102 -3.73 11.00 -21.38
C SER A 102 -2.45 10.24 -21.73
N LEU A 103 -2.57 9.10 -22.43
CA LEU A 103 -1.40 8.39 -22.97
C LEU A 103 -0.67 9.18 -24.07
N ASP A 104 -1.27 10.25 -24.60
CA ASP A 104 -0.62 11.14 -25.58
C ASP A 104 0.53 11.93 -24.96
N CYS A 105 0.61 11.97 -23.62
CA CYS A 105 1.71 12.59 -22.88
C CYS A 105 2.91 11.63 -22.70
N LEU A 106 2.94 10.45 -23.34
CA LEU A 106 4.00 9.45 -23.18
C LEU A 106 4.89 9.37 -24.43
N TYR A 107 5.89 10.23 -24.54
CA TYR A 107 6.76 10.33 -25.71
C TYR A 107 7.77 9.18 -25.77
N ALA A 108 8.21 8.86 -26.99
CA ALA A 108 9.37 8.00 -27.21
C ALA A 108 10.62 8.86 -27.41
N VAL A 109 11.58 8.80 -26.50
CA VAL A 109 12.87 9.49 -26.59
C VAL A 109 13.99 8.46 -26.69
N ASP A 110 14.70 8.45 -27.82
CA ASP A 110 15.73 7.43 -28.14
C ASP A 110 15.27 5.98 -27.85
N GLY A 111 13.98 5.69 -28.11
CA GLY A 111 13.35 4.39 -27.89
C GLY A 111 12.89 4.08 -26.46
N ARG A 112 12.99 5.04 -25.53
CA ARG A 112 12.50 4.93 -24.14
C ARG A 112 11.23 5.74 -23.93
N ALA A 113 10.40 5.33 -22.98
CA ALA A 113 9.21 6.09 -22.62
C ALA A 113 9.55 7.26 -21.72
N VAL A 114 9.04 8.45 -22.06
CA VAL A 114 9.17 9.66 -21.25
C VAL A 114 7.79 10.30 -21.09
N ALA A 115 7.29 10.36 -19.86
CA ALA A 115 6.03 11.00 -19.50
C ALA A 115 6.22 12.52 -19.35
N THR A 116 5.35 13.29 -19.99
CA THR A 116 5.17 14.74 -19.76
C THR A 116 3.91 14.98 -18.94
N ARG A 117 3.74 16.21 -18.44
CA ARG A 117 2.54 16.64 -17.67
C ARG A 117 2.23 15.79 -16.44
N TRP A 118 3.22 15.09 -15.92
CA TRP A 118 3.03 14.20 -14.78
C TRP A 118 2.82 14.99 -13.50
N GLY A 119 2.00 14.45 -12.60
CA GLY A 119 1.56 15.14 -11.38
C GLY A 119 0.56 16.28 -11.59
N THR A 120 0.15 16.58 -12.84
CA THR A 120 -0.79 17.69 -13.13
C THR A 120 -2.25 17.24 -13.22
N ALA A 121 -2.50 15.96 -13.52
CA ALA A 121 -3.85 15.46 -13.75
C ALA A 121 -4.63 15.21 -12.44
N GLN A 122 -5.87 15.70 -12.41
CA GLN A 122 -6.81 15.42 -11.32
C GLN A 122 -7.56 14.12 -11.60
N GLY A 123 -7.30 13.10 -10.79
CA GLY A 123 -8.01 11.82 -10.83
C GLY A 123 -7.70 10.91 -12.03
N ASN A 124 -7.24 11.46 -13.17
CA ASN A 124 -6.84 10.65 -14.32
C ASN A 124 -5.44 10.05 -14.14
N ASP A 125 -5.29 8.78 -14.48
CA ASP A 125 -4.07 7.99 -14.26
C ASP A 125 -3.98 6.83 -15.26
N PRO A 126 -3.92 7.13 -16.58
CA PRO A 126 -4.00 6.10 -17.61
C PRO A 126 -2.77 5.18 -17.61
N ILE A 127 -1.61 5.67 -17.18
CA ILE A 127 -0.38 4.86 -17.11
C ILE A 127 -0.39 3.88 -15.95
N ARG A 128 -1.28 4.02 -14.97
CA ARG A 128 -1.52 2.99 -13.95
C ARG A 128 -1.84 1.63 -14.58
N ALA A 129 -2.57 1.61 -15.70
CA ALA A 129 -2.95 0.36 -16.36
C ALA A 129 -1.75 -0.38 -16.98
N LEU A 130 -0.59 0.27 -17.11
CA LEU A 130 0.63 -0.33 -17.62
C LEU A 130 1.46 -1.03 -16.52
N ASP A 131 1.21 -0.71 -15.26
CA ASP A 131 1.85 -1.35 -14.10
C ASP A 131 1.46 -2.83 -14.00
N ASP A 132 2.39 -3.68 -13.57
CA ASP A 132 2.16 -5.12 -13.49
C ASP A 132 1.25 -5.56 -12.32
N GLY A 133 0.92 -4.65 -11.41
CA GLY A 133 0.08 -4.88 -10.23
C GLY A 133 0.69 -5.81 -9.18
N ARG A 134 1.94 -6.25 -9.35
CA ARG A 134 2.55 -7.28 -8.49
C ARG A 134 3.18 -6.67 -7.26
N PRO A 135 2.73 -7.00 -6.03
CA PRO A 135 3.27 -6.39 -4.83
C PRO A 135 4.77 -6.63 -4.68
N ALA A 136 5.44 -5.73 -3.97
CA ALA A 136 6.85 -5.83 -3.69
C ALA A 136 7.16 -7.04 -2.78
N VAL A 137 7.85 -8.06 -3.31
CA VAL A 137 8.25 -9.24 -2.51
C VAL A 137 9.40 -8.88 -1.58
N THR A 138 9.22 -8.93 -0.26
CA THR A 138 10.30 -8.72 0.71
C THR A 138 11.09 -10.03 0.87
N HIS A 139 12.25 -10.14 0.23
CA HIS A 139 13.19 -11.19 0.59
C HIS A 139 13.84 -10.84 1.92
N ARG A 140 13.46 -11.55 3.00
CA ARG A 140 14.23 -11.59 4.26
C ARG A 140 15.53 -12.36 4.01
N GLY A 141 16.50 -11.73 3.34
CA GLY A 141 17.85 -12.26 3.22
C GLY A 141 18.71 -11.74 4.37
N PHE A 142 19.16 -12.61 5.26
CA PHE A 142 20.26 -12.30 6.18
C PHE A 142 21.49 -11.84 5.37
N PRO A 143 22.21 -10.79 5.76
CA PRO A 143 23.41 -10.37 5.05
C PRO A 143 24.47 -11.48 5.20
N GLY A 144 24.95 -12.02 4.08
CA GLY A 144 25.98 -13.04 4.06
C GLY A 144 27.26 -12.51 4.70
N LEU A 145 27.64 -13.07 5.85
CA LEU A 145 28.94 -12.81 6.46
C LEU A 145 30.04 -13.44 5.58
N PRO A 146 31.16 -12.74 5.35
CA PRO A 146 32.25 -13.26 4.53
C PRO A 146 32.84 -14.55 5.12
N PRO A 147 33.27 -15.52 4.28
CA PRO A 147 33.69 -16.86 4.70
C PRO A 147 34.87 -16.89 5.69
N ARG A 148 35.62 -15.79 5.82
CA ARG A 148 36.72 -15.66 6.79
C ARG A 148 36.24 -15.46 8.22
N LEU A 149 35.04 -14.94 8.45
CA LEU A 149 34.43 -14.83 9.79
C LEU A 149 33.79 -16.14 10.28
N LEU A 150 33.48 -17.07 9.37
CA LEU A 150 32.99 -18.41 9.69
C LEU A 150 34.08 -19.30 10.29
N LEU A 151 35.33 -19.16 9.84
CA LEU A 151 36.47 -19.96 10.32
C LEU A 151 36.93 -19.56 11.74
N SER A 152 36.92 -18.27 12.06
CA SER A 152 37.25 -17.80 13.42
C SER A 152 36.15 -18.12 14.43
N ALA A 153 34.88 -18.10 14.01
CA ALA A 153 33.75 -18.53 14.84
C ALA A 153 33.84 -20.02 15.21
N LEU A 154 34.23 -20.89 14.26
CA LEU A 154 34.38 -22.33 14.50
C LEU A 154 35.54 -22.67 15.47
N ALA A 155 36.66 -21.96 15.38
CA ALA A 155 37.79 -22.14 16.30
C ALA A 155 37.47 -21.68 17.73
N GLY A 156 36.74 -20.57 17.87
CA GLY A 156 36.25 -20.08 19.17
C GLY A 156 35.25 -21.04 19.83
N THR A 157 34.37 -21.66 19.04
CA THR A 157 33.40 -22.63 19.56
C THR A 157 34.05 -23.91 20.09
N ALA A 158 35.13 -24.41 19.48
CA ALA A 158 35.80 -25.63 19.95
C ALA A 158 36.48 -25.44 21.32
N ALA A 159 37.13 -24.30 21.55
CA ALA A 159 37.73 -23.97 22.85
C ALA A 159 36.67 -23.68 23.93
N GLY A 160 35.57 -23.00 23.56
CA GLY A 160 34.44 -22.73 24.45
C GLY A 160 33.70 -23.99 24.90
N PHE A 161 33.54 -24.98 24.02
CA PHE A 161 32.84 -26.24 24.33
C PHE A 161 33.59 -27.09 25.37
N LEU A 162 34.92 -27.10 25.36
CA LEU A 162 35.74 -27.86 26.32
C LEU A 162 35.69 -27.28 27.73
N VAL A 163 35.66 -25.95 27.87
CA VAL A 163 35.51 -25.27 29.17
C VAL A 163 34.05 -25.34 29.67
N GLY A 164 33.08 -25.19 28.77
CA GLY A 164 31.66 -25.28 29.09
C GLY A 164 31.21 -26.67 29.54
N THR A 165 31.74 -27.74 28.93
CA THR A 165 31.39 -29.13 29.31
C THR A 165 31.90 -29.52 30.70
N LEU A 166 33.02 -28.94 31.16
CA LEU A 166 33.49 -29.13 32.53
C LEU A 166 32.60 -28.43 33.56
N MET A 167 32.09 -27.23 33.24
CA MET A 167 31.22 -26.46 34.13
C MET A 167 29.77 -26.98 34.17
N LEU A 168 29.25 -27.51 33.04
CA LEU A 168 27.89 -28.06 32.94
C LEU A 168 27.65 -29.36 33.72
N ARG A 169 28.71 -30.09 34.11
CA ARG A 169 28.56 -31.29 34.96
C ARG A 169 28.35 -30.98 36.44
N ALA A 170 28.58 -29.74 36.87
CA ALA A 170 28.52 -29.35 38.28
C ALA A 170 27.20 -28.64 38.66
N VAL A 171 26.32 -28.33 37.70
CA VAL A 171 25.12 -27.51 37.92
C VAL A 171 23.85 -28.34 37.64
N PRO A 172 22.91 -28.46 38.59
CA PRO A 172 21.62 -29.09 38.31
C PRO A 172 20.87 -28.28 37.25
N PRO A 173 20.20 -28.92 36.26
CA PRO A 173 19.56 -28.20 35.18
C PRO A 173 18.46 -27.28 35.73
N PRO A 174 18.43 -26.00 35.36
CA PRO A 174 17.29 -25.15 35.67
C PRO A 174 16.05 -25.69 34.95
N PRO A 175 14.85 -25.55 35.53
CA PRO A 175 13.62 -25.92 34.86
C PRO A 175 13.51 -25.15 33.53
N ALA A 176 13.25 -25.88 32.45
CA ALA A 176 13.19 -25.31 31.11
C ALA A 176 12.06 -24.27 31.02
N CYS A 177 12.42 -23.00 30.90
CA CYS A 177 11.49 -21.98 30.42
C CYS A 177 11.25 -22.22 28.93
N ALA A 178 10.09 -22.79 28.60
CA ALA A 178 9.61 -22.86 27.23
C ALA A 178 9.46 -21.45 26.67
N VAL A 179 10.15 -21.14 25.56
CA VAL A 179 9.88 -19.93 24.78
C VAL A 179 8.53 -20.14 24.12
N ALA A 180 7.48 -19.51 24.67
CA ALA A 180 6.17 -19.51 24.06
C ALA A 180 6.26 -18.80 22.70
N THR A 181 6.08 -19.54 21.61
CA THR A 181 5.86 -18.96 20.28
C THR A 181 4.55 -18.16 20.33
N ARG A 182 4.63 -16.87 19.99
CA ARG A 182 3.46 -15.98 19.96
C ARG A 182 2.38 -16.57 19.03
N PRO A 183 1.10 -16.61 19.45
CA PRO A 183 0.00 -16.98 18.56
C PRO A 183 -0.06 -16.03 17.35
N VAL A 184 -0.21 -16.57 16.16
CA VAL A 184 -0.51 -15.78 14.95
C VAL A 184 -1.97 -15.32 14.97
N ASP A 185 -2.26 -14.14 14.40
CA ASP A 185 -3.55 -13.46 14.59
C ASP A 185 -4.67 -14.06 13.71
N LEU A 186 -4.36 -14.41 12.45
CA LEU A 186 -5.25 -15.10 11.51
C LEU A 186 -4.65 -16.45 11.06
N PRO A 187 -4.60 -17.47 11.93
CA PRO A 187 -4.06 -18.77 11.56
C PRO A 187 -4.82 -19.36 10.37
N ARG A 188 -4.08 -19.76 9.32
CA ARG A 188 -4.68 -20.38 8.12
C ARG A 188 -5.64 -21.53 8.45
N GLN A 189 -5.27 -22.38 9.41
CA GLN A 189 -6.09 -23.52 9.82
C GLN A 189 -7.43 -23.07 10.41
N LYS A 190 -7.43 -22.06 11.29
CA LYS A 190 -8.67 -21.52 11.88
C LYS A 190 -9.56 -20.87 10.84
N TRP A 191 -8.96 -20.16 9.88
CA TRP A 191 -9.72 -19.62 8.75
C TRP A 191 -10.37 -20.72 7.90
N GLN A 192 -9.62 -21.78 7.55
CA GLN A 192 -10.12 -22.90 6.75
C GLN A 192 -11.18 -23.73 7.46
N SER A 193 -11.10 -23.84 8.79
CA SER A 193 -12.12 -24.51 9.61
C SER A 193 -13.26 -23.59 10.04
N HIS A 194 -13.31 -22.36 9.51
CA HIS A 194 -14.31 -21.33 9.85
C HIS A 194 -14.42 -21.05 11.36
N ASP A 195 -13.31 -21.16 12.09
CA ASP A 195 -13.24 -20.90 13.54
C ASP A 195 -13.19 -19.39 13.81
N LEU A 196 -14.34 -18.82 14.15
CA LEU A 196 -14.51 -17.39 14.44
C LEU A 196 -13.72 -16.92 15.67
N SER A 197 -13.31 -17.81 16.60
CA SER A 197 -12.59 -17.40 17.82
C SER A 197 -11.25 -16.71 17.52
N MET A 198 -10.69 -16.87 16.31
CA MET A 198 -9.51 -16.11 15.86
C MET A 198 -9.76 -14.59 15.81
N LEU A 199 -11.02 -14.14 15.71
CA LEU A 199 -11.37 -12.73 15.66
C LEU A 199 -11.33 -12.04 17.02
N LYS A 200 -11.35 -12.79 18.14
CA LYS A 200 -11.41 -12.27 19.52
C LYS A 200 -10.55 -11.02 19.73
N GLY A 201 -11.12 -9.89 20.15
CA GLY A 201 -10.39 -8.64 20.39
C GLY A 201 -10.44 -7.65 19.22
N CYS A 202 -9.59 -6.63 19.25
CA CYS A 202 -9.70 -5.47 18.37
C CYS A 202 -8.81 -5.54 17.12
N TRP A 203 -9.42 -5.26 15.98
CA TRP A 203 -8.83 -5.16 14.66
C TRP A 203 -8.95 -3.73 14.17
N HIS A 204 -7.85 -3.17 13.69
CA HIS A 204 -7.75 -1.79 13.24
C HIS A 204 -7.66 -1.77 11.72
N ARG A 205 -8.41 -0.87 11.10
CA ARG A 205 -8.28 -0.60 9.67
C ARG A 205 -7.00 0.19 9.42
N ILE A 206 -6.07 -0.38 8.65
CA ILE A 206 -4.76 0.22 8.36
C ILE A 206 -4.70 0.94 7.01
N SER A 207 -5.66 0.68 6.11
CA SER A 207 -5.84 1.43 4.87
C SER A 207 -6.46 2.81 5.14
N ASN A 208 -6.26 3.81 4.28
CA ASN A 208 -6.95 5.12 4.40
C ASN A 208 -8.43 5.04 3.98
N MET A 209 -9.31 5.86 4.55
CA MET A 209 -10.71 5.97 4.12
C MET A 209 -11.26 7.38 4.27
N LYS A 210 -12.20 7.69 3.38
CA LYS A 210 -13.11 8.81 3.52
C LYS A 210 -14.53 8.30 3.40
N THR A 211 -15.44 8.88 4.17
CA THR A 211 -16.88 8.75 3.97
C THR A 211 -17.38 9.94 3.15
N VAL A 212 -18.51 9.75 2.48
CA VAL A 212 -19.21 10.80 1.75
C VAL A 212 -20.63 10.83 2.26
N ASN A 213 -21.10 12.00 2.69
CA ASN A 213 -22.50 12.19 3.03
C ASN A 213 -23.33 12.15 1.74
N ILE A 214 -24.27 11.22 1.65
CA ILE A 214 -25.08 11.01 0.43
C ILE A 214 -25.98 12.21 0.08
N VAL A 215 -26.35 13.04 1.07
CA VAL A 215 -27.20 14.22 0.88
C VAL A 215 -26.36 15.44 0.54
N THR A 216 -25.36 15.76 1.36
CA THR A 216 -24.57 17.01 1.23
C THR A 216 -23.36 16.87 0.32
N GLN A 217 -22.99 15.65 -0.06
CA GLN A 217 -21.76 15.31 -0.79
C GLN A 217 -20.47 15.70 -0.05
N ALA A 218 -20.56 16.12 1.21
CA ALA A 218 -19.40 16.44 2.03
C ALA A 218 -18.58 15.18 2.30
N SER A 219 -17.26 15.27 2.15
CA SER A 219 -16.34 14.17 2.42
C SER A 219 -15.62 14.36 3.74
N THR A 220 -15.63 13.32 4.57
CA THR A 220 -14.97 13.32 5.87
C THR A 220 -13.97 12.17 5.94
N ALA A 221 -12.74 12.45 6.35
CA ALA A 221 -11.74 11.41 6.54
C ALA A 221 -12.00 10.65 7.85
N VAL A 222 -11.81 9.33 7.79
CA VAL A 222 -11.85 8.47 8.97
C VAL A 222 -10.42 8.41 9.52
N GLN A 223 -10.24 8.91 10.74
CA GLN A 223 -8.96 8.91 11.44
C GLN A 223 -8.61 7.50 11.95
N GLU A 224 -9.59 6.80 12.52
CA GLU A 224 -9.42 5.46 13.08
C GLU A 224 -10.71 4.67 12.89
N TRP A 225 -10.57 3.38 12.60
CA TRP A 225 -11.71 2.46 12.56
C TRP A 225 -11.31 1.11 13.14
N THR A 226 -12.07 0.65 14.12
CA THR A 226 -11.86 -0.64 14.78
C THR A 226 -13.08 -1.56 14.71
N PHE A 227 -12.82 -2.86 14.65
CA PHE A 227 -13.77 -3.94 14.94
C PHE A 227 -13.26 -4.72 16.16
N CYS A 228 -14.00 -4.68 17.27
CA CYS A 228 -13.66 -5.38 18.49
C CYS A 228 -14.65 -6.52 18.74
N PHE A 229 -14.18 -7.76 18.59
CA PHE A 229 -15.01 -8.95 18.77
C PHE A 229 -14.92 -9.52 20.18
N ALA A 230 -16.01 -10.15 20.61
CA ALA A 230 -16.06 -10.97 21.81
C ALA A 230 -15.20 -12.24 21.67
N ASP A 231 -15.11 -13.02 22.75
CA ASP A 231 -14.21 -14.17 22.85
C ASP A 231 -14.49 -15.28 21.83
N ASP A 232 -15.74 -15.45 21.44
CA ASP A 232 -16.17 -16.42 20.42
C ASP A 232 -16.02 -15.90 18.98
N GLY A 233 -15.74 -14.61 18.81
CA GLY A 233 -15.64 -13.93 17.52
C GLY A 233 -16.95 -13.69 16.78
N THR A 234 -18.11 -14.07 17.35
CA THR A 234 -19.40 -14.02 16.64
C THR A 234 -20.05 -12.64 16.69
N THR A 235 -19.80 -11.90 17.76
CA THR A 235 -20.38 -10.58 18.00
C THR A 235 -19.31 -9.60 18.43
N GLY A 236 -19.58 -8.32 18.27
CA GLY A 236 -18.63 -7.28 18.64
C GLY A 236 -19.20 -5.87 18.53
N GLN A 237 -18.28 -4.90 18.49
CA GLN A 237 -18.58 -3.50 18.23
C GLN A 237 -17.65 -2.96 17.15
N GLN A 238 -18.18 -2.16 16.24
CA GLN A 238 -17.37 -1.28 15.41
C GLN A 238 -17.30 0.11 16.05
N THR A 239 -16.15 0.78 15.91
CA THR A 239 -15.98 2.19 16.29
C THR A 239 -15.27 2.95 15.19
N LEU A 240 -15.89 4.03 14.70
CA LEU A 240 -15.33 4.95 13.71
C LEU A 240 -15.05 6.28 14.39
N ARG A 241 -13.81 6.75 14.28
CA ARG A 241 -13.38 8.09 14.69
C ARG A 241 -13.03 8.90 13.44
N TYR A 242 -13.65 10.05 13.29
CA TYR A 242 -13.46 10.95 12.15
C TYR A 242 -12.49 12.09 12.48
N THR A 243 -11.86 12.66 11.46
CA THR A 243 -10.93 13.80 11.63
C THR A 243 -11.62 15.09 12.09
N ASN A 244 -12.94 15.21 11.92
CA ASN A 244 -13.75 16.33 12.40
C ASN A 244 -14.24 16.12 13.85
N ALA A 245 -13.57 15.28 14.64
CA ALA A 245 -13.96 14.87 15.98
C ALA A 245 -15.27 14.05 16.08
N GLY A 246 -15.84 13.63 14.94
CA GLY A 246 -16.97 12.71 14.95
C GLY A 246 -16.60 11.34 15.51
N LEU A 247 -17.54 10.72 16.24
CA LEU A 247 -17.36 9.39 16.83
C LEU A 247 -18.66 8.60 16.72
N CYS A 248 -18.56 7.37 16.24
CA CYS A 248 -19.70 6.52 15.90
C CYS A 248 -19.40 5.07 16.32
N THR A 249 -20.27 4.46 17.12
CA THR A 249 -20.13 3.07 17.59
C THR A 249 -21.41 2.30 17.32
N SER A 250 -21.29 1.04 16.87
CA SER A 250 -22.45 0.15 16.63
C SER A 250 -22.07 -1.32 16.78
N PRO A 251 -23.06 -2.19 17.09
CA PRO A 251 -22.83 -3.62 17.15
C PRO A 251 -22.47 -4.19 15.77
N ILE A 252 -21.67 -5.26 15.80
CA ILE A 252 -21.36 -6.08 14.63
C ILE A 252 -21.60 -7.56 14.94
N ALA A 253 -21.88 -8.32 13.90
CA ALA A 253 -21.97 -9.78 13.93
C ALA A 253 -21.11 -10.37 12.81
N ALA A 254 -20.50 -11.53 13.07
CA ALA A 254 -19.66 -12.22 12.10
C ALA A 254 -20.09 -13.67 11.91
N HIS A 255 -20.03 -14.13 10.67
CA HIS A 255 -20.28 -15.51 10.27
C HIS A 255 -19.51 -15.84 8.99
N PHE A 256 -19.42 -17.12 8.63
CA PHE A 256 -18.87 -17.54 7.34
C PHE A 256 -19.99 -17.85 6.34
N GLU A 257 -19.82 -17.42 5.09
CA GLU A 257 -20.61 -17.82 3.93
C GLU A 257 -19.68 -18.51 2.92
N GLY A 258 -19.69 -19.84 2.91
CA GLY A 258 -18.61 -20.61 2.28
C GLY A 258 -17.27 -20.21 2.92
N ASP A 259 -16.26 -19.90 2.10
CA ASP A 259 -14.94 -19.49 2.59
C ASP A 259 -14.77 -17.97 2.82
N THR A 260 -15.86 -17.21 2.70
CA THR A 260 -15.85 -15.75 2.92
C THR A 260 -16.31 -15.45 4.34
N LEU A 261 -15.48 -14.73 5.10
CA LEU A 261 -15.89 -14.17 6.39
C LEU A 261 -16.80 -12.96 6.12
N VAL A 262 -18.01 -12.98 6.66
CA VAL A 262 -18.97 -11.89 6.55
C VAL A 262 -19.10 -11.19 7.89
N ILE A 263 -18.97 -9.87 7.90
CA ILE A 263 -19.20 -9.03 9.08
C ILE A 263 -20.33 -8.06 8.76
N ALA A 264 -21.46 -8.18 9.45
CA ALA A 264 -22.58 -7.26 9.35
C ALA A 264 -22.46 -6.21 10.45
N ALA A 265 -22.58 -4.93 10.07
CA ALA A 265 -22.47 -3.82 11.00
C ALA A 265 -23.69 -2.91 10.89
N GLU A 266 -24.30 -2.64 12.05
CA GLU A 266 -25.50 -1.81 12.15
C GLU A 266 -25.21 -0.33 11.90
N ARG A 267 -26.27 0.46 11.73
CA ARG A 267 -26.15 1.92 11.67
C ARG A 267 -25.54 2.46 12.97
N CYS A 268 -24.75 3.50 12.86
CA CYS A 268 -24.36 4.31 14.02
C CYS A 268 -24.52 5.80 13.72
N ILE A 269 -24.67 6.60 14.78
CA ILE A 269 -24.82 8.05 14.68
C ILE A 269 -23.56 8.70 15.24
N ASP A 270 -22.96 9.57 14.42
CA ASP A 270 -21.93 10.51 14.84
C ASP A 270 -22.56 11.59 15.72
N GLN A 271 -22.30 11.54 17.03
CA GLN A 271 -22.98 12.38 18.04
C GLN A 271 -22.83 13.91 17.82
N PRO A 272 -21.64 14.47 17.56
CA PRO A 272 -21.51 15.92 17.35
C PRO A 272 -22.19 16.46 16.08
N HIS A 273 -22.37 15.65 15.03
CA HIS A 273 -22.89 16.12 13.74
C HIS A 273 -24.23 15.49 13.34
N HIS A 274 -24.74 14.54 14.12
CA HIS A 274 -25.95 13.76 13.85
C HIS A 274 -25.97 13.07 12.47
N ASN A 275 -24.78 12.83 11.89
CA ASN A 275 -24.65 12.07 10.66
C ASN A 275 -24.79 10.58 10.97
N THR A 276 -25.56 9.86 10.15
CA THR A 276 -25.71 8.40 10.28
C THR A 276 -24.74 7.69 9.36
N PHE A 277 -23.88 6.85 9.91
CA PHE A 277 -23.15 5.85 9.15
C PHE A 277 -24.11 4.71 8.84
N VAL A 278 -24.25 4.42 7.55
CA VAL A 278 -25.23 3.47 7.02
C VAL A 278 -24.90 2.02 7.38
N GLN A 279 -25.92 1.17 7.41
CA GLN A 279 -25.74 -0.27 7.62
C GLN A 279 -24.84 -0.85 6.52
N THR A 280 -23.81 -1.61 6.91
CA THR A 280 -22.78 -2.08 5.99
C THR A 280 -22.43 -3.53 6.26
N VAL A 281 -22.28 -4.30 5.18
CA VAL A 281 -21.81 -5.69 5.22
C VAL A 281 -20.42 -5.76 4.60
N TYR A 282 -19.48 -6.34 5.32
CA TYR A 282 -18.10 -6.56 4.89
C TYR A 282 -17.89 -8.03 4.53
N ARG A 283 -17.26 -8.28 3.39
CA ARG A 283 -16.91 -9.64 2.94
C ARG A 283 -15.41 -9.81 2.93
N CYS A 284 -14.88 -10.31 4.03
CA CYS A 284 -13.45 -10.39 4.28
C CYS A 284 -12.81 -11.66 3.69
N THR A 285 -11.59 -11.48 3.17
CA THR A 285 -10.69 -12.55 2.76
C THR A 285 -9.37 -12.43 3.53
N ARG A 286 -8.81 -13.56 3.95
CA ARG A 286 -7.50 -13.61 4.59
C ARG A 286 -6.40 -13.34 3.56
N ASP A 287 -5.57 -12.34 3.82
CA ASP A 287 -4.40 -12.05 3.00
C ASP A 287 -3.20 -12.88 3.50
N ASP A 288 -2.89 -12.75 4.79
CA ASP A 288 -1.78 -13.43 5.46
C ASP A 288 -2.15 -13.80 6.92
N ASP A 289 -1.15 -14.13 7.74
CA ASP A 289 -1.36 -14.53 9.15
C ASP A 289 -1.71 -13.34 10.07
N GLU A 290 -1.69 -12.11 9.56
CA GLU A 290 -1.92 -10.87 10.32
C GLU A 290 -3.06 -10.03 9.74
N LYS A 291 -3.34 -10.14 8.44
CA LYS A 291 -4.22 -9.20 7.71
C LYS A 291 -5.36 -9.88 6.98
N ALA A 292 -6.49 -9.17 6.95
CA ALA A 292 -7.62 -9.47 6.10
C ALA A 292 -8.07 -8.23 5.31
N THR A 293 -8.41 -8.45 4.04
CA THR A 293 -9.02 -7.44 3.17
C THR A 293 -10.54 -7.63 3.18
N CYS A 294 -11.27 -6.55 3.46
CA CYS A 294 -12.70 -6.50 3.69
C CYS A 294 -13.35 -5.40 2.85
N PRO A 295 -13.78 -5.69 1.61
CA PRO A 295 -14.69 -4.83 0.86
C PRO A 295 -16.05 -4.73 1.58
N GLY A 296 -16.50 -3.50 1.80
CA GLY A 296 -17.78 -3.19 2.42
C GLY A 296 -18.79 -2.63 1.42
N TYR A 297 -20.01 -3.16 1.44
CA TYR A 297 -21.14 -2.61 0.70
C TYR A 297 -22.28 -2.30 1.66
N THR A 298 -23.00 -1.23 1.37
CA THR A 298 -24.18 -0.88 2.16
C THR A 298 -25.38 -1.67 1.67
N VAL A 299 -26.16 -2.18 2.61
CA VAL A 299 -27.49 -2.80 2.39
C VAL A 299 -28.60 -1.89 2.89
N ASP A 300 -28.25 -0.64 3.19
CA ASP A 300 -29.14 0.32 3.83
C ASP A 300 -30.17 0.86 2.82
N PRO A 301 -31.48 0.75 3.08
CA PRO A 301 -32.52 1.25 2.19
C PRO A 301 -32.47 2.79 2.00
N LEU A 302 -31.75 3.52 2.86
CA LEU A 302 -31.51 4.95 2.69
C LEU A 302 -30.54 5.27 1.54
N VAL A 303 -29.87 4.27 0.98
CA VAL A 303 -28.91 4.43 -0.13
C VAL A 303 -29.53 3.87 -1.41
N PRO A 304 -30.09 4.72 -2.30
CA PRO A 304 -30.85 4.27 -3.48
C PRO A 304 -29.97 3.62 -4.56
N SER A 305 -28.68 3.94 -4.60
CA SER A 305 -27.71 3.31 -5.50
C SER A 305 -26.37 3.20 -4.78
N PRO A 306 -26.07 2.05 -4.15
CA PRO A 306 -24.78 1.85 -3.52
C PRO A 306 -23.67 1.95 -4.57
N GLY A 307 -22.66 2.79 -4.29
CA GLY A 307 -21.45 2.88 -5.11
C GLY A 307 -20.59 1.62 -5.03
N PRO A 308 -19.44 1.58 -5.72
CA PRO A 308 -18.51 0.46 -5.59
C PRO A 308 -18.06 0.29 -4.13
N PRO A 309 -17.86 -0.95 -3.66
CA PRO A 309 -17.56 -1.21 -2.26
C PRO A 309 -16.24 -0.56 -1.84
N GLY A 310 -16.25 0.06 -0.67
CA GLY A 310 -15.03 0.59 -0.06
C GLY A 310 -14.18 -0.58 0.45
N VAL A 311 -12.91 -0.65 0.02
CA VAL A 311 -12.00 -1.72 0.48
C VAL A 311 -11.28 -1.27 1.75
N GLY A 312 -11.35 -2.08 2.81
CA GLY A 312 -10.59 -1.90 4.05
C GLY A 312 -9.65 -3.06 4.32
N ILE A 313 -8.41 -2.78 4.73
CA ILE A 313 -7.47 -3.79 5.24
C ILE A 313 -7.44 -3.67 6.75
N PHE A 314 -7.62 -4.78 7.46
CA PHE A 314 -7.66 -4.85 8.91
C PHE A 314 -6.52 -5.71 9.48
N GLN A 315 -5.94 -5.24 10.58
CA GLN A 315 -4.86 -5.90 11.30
C GLN A 315 -4.99 -5.60 12.80
N ARG A 316 -4.55 -6.51 13.68
CA ARG A 316 -4.40 -6.16 15.11
C ARG A 316 -3.28 -5.15 15.33
N PRO A 317 -3.34 -4.33 16.38
CA PRO A 317 -2.18 -3.56 16.79
C PRO A 317 -1.02 -4.52 17.05
N GLY A 318 0.14 -4.23 16.48
CA GLY A 318 1.38 -4.85 16.93
C GLY A 318 1.59 -4.52 18.42
N PRO A 319 2.33 -5.36 19.16
CA PRO A 319 2.85 -4.99 20.47
C PRO A 319 3.78 -3.78 20.36
#